data_AF-A0A921FJ10-F1
#
_entry.id   AF-A0A921FJ10-F1
#
_cell.length_a   1.000
_cell.length_b   1.000
_cell.length_c   1.000
_cell.angle_alpha   90.00
_cell.angle_beta   90.00
_cell.angle_gamma   90.00
#
_symmetry.space_group_name_H-M   'P 1'
#
loop_
_entity.id
_entity.type
_entity.pdbx_description
1 polymer ?
#
loop_
_entity_poly.entity_id
_entity_poly.type
_entity_poly.pdbx_seq_one_letter_code
_entity_poly.pdbx_strand_id
1 'polypeptide(L)'
;LRFVRYADDCNIFVKSEESANRVMKSISSWLERKLFLKVNTTKTKVVRPTKSNFLGFTFWETGEHWQARPGDDRKSKLYNKIRELLCRRKAAAQPLSLVFTKVNQVVRGWINYFKIGNCQEEYTLI
;
A
#
# COMPACT_ATOMS: atom_id res chain seq x y z
N LEU A 1 12.69 15.20 -12.83
CA LEU A 1 11.53 14.32 -12.61
C LEU A 1 11.52 13.88 -11.15
N ARG A 2 10.38 13.92 -10.46
CA ARG A 2 10.26 13.35 -9.11
C ARG A 2 9.78 11.90 -9.26
N PHE A 3 10.59 10.94 -8.81
CA PHE A 3 10.23 9.53 -8.89
C PHE A 3 10.69 8.80 -7.63
N VAL A 4 10.00 7.71 -7.32
CA VAL A 4 10.34 6.79 -6.23
C VAL A 4 10.38 5.40 -6.83
N ARG A 5 11.46 4.66 -6.57
CA ARG A 5 11.61 3.27 -7.00
C ARG A 5 11.80 2.39 -5.77
N TYR A 6 11.03 1.32 -5.68
CA TYR A 6 11.18 0.27 -4.69
C TYR A 6 11.22 -1.09 -5.40
N ALA A 7 12.39 -1.73 -5.39
CA ALA A 7 12.66 -2.93 -6.18
C ALA A 7 12.26 -2.75 -7.66
N ASP A 8 11.24 -3.48 -8.11
CA ASP A 8 10.71 -3.44 -9.48
C ASP A 8 9.59 -2.41 -9.68
N ASP A 9 8.99 -1.90 -8.59
CA ASP A 9 7.92 -0.91 -8.66
C ASP A 9 8.50 0.51 -8.69
N CYS A 10 8.14 1.27 -9.73
CA CYS A 10 8.53 2.67 -9.87
C CYS A 10 7.31 3.58 -10.05
N ASN A 11 7.26 4.65 -9.26
CA ASN A 11 6.23 5.67 -9.33
C ASN A 11 6.86 6.99 -9.76
N ILE A 12 6.24 7.66 -10.72
CA ILE A 12 6.72 8.92 -11.27
C ILE A 12 5.63 9.96 -11.09
N PHE A 13 5.96 11.04 -10.37
CA PHE A 13 5.04 12.11 -10.03
C PHE A 13 5.21 13.25 -11.02
N VAL A 14 4.11 13.61 -11.68
CA VAL A 14 4.04 14.68 -12.69
C VAL A 14 2.84 15.57 -12.42
N LYS A 15 2.91 16.81 -12.89
CA LYS A 15 1.88 17.83 -12.64
C LYS A 15 0.66 17.71 -13.55
N SER A 16 0.81 17.18 -14.77
CA SER A 16 -0.27 17.07 -15.75
C SER A 16 -0.36 15.67 -16.33
N GLU A 17 -1.58 15.29 -16.73
CA GLU A 17 -1.87 14.00 -17.37
C GLU A 17 -1.16 13.87 -18.72
N GLU A 18 -1.09 14.95 -19.50
CA GLU A 18 -0.34 14.97 -20.77
C GLU A 18 1.14 14.69 -20.56
N SER A 19 1.74 15.28 -19.50
CA SER A 19 3.12 15.00 -19.12
C SER A 19 3.28 13.54 -18.68
N ALA A 20 2.30 12.99 -17.97
CA ALA A 20 2.31 11.58 -17.55
C ALA A 20 2.33 10.64 -18.75
N ASN A 21 1.46 10.89 -19.73
CA ASN A 21 1.38 10.10 -20.96
C ASN A 21 2.65 10.20 -21.80
N ARG A 22 3.25 11.39 -21.89
CA ARG A 22 4.54 11.58 -22.58
C ARG A 22 5.67 10.80 -21.90
N VAL A 23 5.75 10.90 -20.56
CA VAL A 23 6.79 10.20 -19.77
C VAL A 23 6.59 8.69 -19.85
N MET A 24 5.35 8.20 -19.75
CA MET A 24 5.02 6.78 -19.89
C MET A 24 5.51 6.22 -21.23
N LYS A 25 5.20 6.90 -22.34
CA LYS A 25 5.66 6.48 -23.68
C LYS A 25 7.18 6.45 -23.78
N SER A 26 7.85 7.49 -23.26
CA SER A 26 9.31 7.60 -23.31
C SER A 26 10.00 6.50 -22.50
N ILE A 27 9.48 6.17 -21.32
CA ILE A 27 10.05 5.14 -20.44
C ILE A 27 9.79 3.75 -20.99
N SER A 28 8.58 3.46 -21.48
CA SER A 28 8.29 2.17 -22.11
C SER A 28 9.21 1.90 -23.29
N SER A 29 9.41 2.89 -24.17
CA SER A 29 10.34 2.78 -25.30
C SER A 29 11.81 2.62 -24.86
N TRP A 30 12.21 3.23 -23.74
CA TRP A 30 13.55 3.07 -23.22
C TRP A 30 13.78 1.68 -22.62
N LEU A 31 12.83 1.17 -21.84
CA LEU A 31 12.87 -0.17 -21.23
C LEU A 31 12.92 -1.27 -22.29
N GLU A 32 12.09 -1.16 -23.34
CA GLU A 32 12.07 -2.15 -24.43
C GLU A 32 13.37 -2.15 -25.25
N ARG A 33 13.95 -0.98 -25.52
CA ARG A 33 15.18 -0.90 -26.35
C ARG A 33 16.46 -1.23 -25.60
N LYS A 34 16.54 -0.92 -24.30
CA LYS A 34 17.79 -1.05 -23.52
C LYS A 34 17.81 -2.29 -22.63
N LEU A 35 16.69 -2.64 -22.02
CA LEU A 35 16.57 -3.76 -21.09
C LEU A 35 15.81 -4.95 -21.70
N PHE A 36 15.28 -4.80 -22.93
CA PHE A 36 14.48 -5.83 -23.61
C PHE A 36 13.32 -6.38 -22.77
N LEU A 37 12.80 -5.53 -21.86
CA LEU A 37 11.76 -5.90 -20.92
C LEU A 37 10.40 -5.48 -21.47
N LYS A 38 9.45 -6.43 -21.57
CA LYS A 38 8.07 -6.12 -21.96
C LYS A 38 7.37 -5.41 -20.81
N VAL A 39 6.96 -4.16 -21.03
CA VAL A 39 6.20 -3.41 -20.04
C VAL A 39 4.79 -4.02 -19.92
N ASN A 40 4.38 -4.32 -18.70
CA ASN A 40 3.04 -4.81 -18.41
C ASN A 40 2.06 -3.62 -18.36
N THR A 41 1.45 -3.30 -19.50
CA THR A 41 0.50 -2.18 -19.68
C THR A 41 -0.73 -2.26 -18.78
N THR A 42 -1.07 -3.44 -18.25
CA THR A 42 -2.16 -3.61 -17.30
C THR A 42 -1.77 -3.12 -15.90
N LYS A 43 -0.49 -3.20 -15.54
CA LYS A 43 0.07 -2.69 -14.27
C LYS A 43 0.43 -1.21 -14.35
N THR A 44 0.98 -0.75 -15.47
CA THR A 44 1.37 0.64 -15.66
C THR A 44 0.18 1.50 -16.10
N LYS A 45 -0.44 2.19 -15.16
CA LYS A 45 -1.54 3.13 -15.42
C LYS A 45 -1.21 4.52 -14.91
N VAL A 46 -1.59 5.54 -15.69
CA VAL A 46 -1.64 6.92 -15.21
C VAL A 46 -2.87 7.03 -14.33
N VAL A 47 -2.67 7.22 -13.03
CA VAL A 47 -3.75 7.33 -12.04
C VAL A 47 -3.51 8.54 -11.15
N ARG A 48 -4.61 9.12 -10.67
CA ARG A 48 -4.53 10.15 -9.63
C ARG A 48 -3.93 9.54 -8.36
N PRO A 49 -3.14 10.29 -7.58
CA PRO A 49 -2.54 9.79 -6.34
C PRO A 49 -3.56 9.23 -5.34
N THR A 50 -4.79 9.74 -5.34
CA THR A 50 -5.91 9.26 -4.50
C THR A 50 -6.41 7.87 -4.84
N LYS A 51 -6.13 7.37 -6.05
CA LYS A 51 -6.50 6.03 -6.49
C LYS A 51 -5.28 5.13 -6.70
N SER A 52 -4.07 5.63 -6.41
CA SER A 52 -2.86 4.84 -6.50
C SER A 52 -2.61 4.09 -5.19
N ASN A 53 -2.14 2.86 -5.30
CA ASN A 53 -1.69 2.06 -4.17
C ASN A 53 -0.21 1.79 -4.36
N PHE A 54 0.62 2.26 -3.43
CA PHE A 54 2.06 2.05 -3.43
C PHE A 54 2.49 1.40 -2.13
N LEU A 55 3.06 0.18 -2.22
CA LEU A 55 3.49 -0.61 -1.07
C LEU A 55 2.40 -0.87 -0.01
N GLY A 56 1.11 -0.67 -0.34
CA GLY A 56 0.01 -0.78 0.61
C GLY A 56 -0.49 0.55 1.17
N PHE A 57 0.11 1.67 0.75
CA PHE A 57 -0.33 3.02 1.09
C PHE A 57 -1.09 3.65 -0.09
N THR A 58 -2.16 4.36 0.25
CA THR A 58 -2.89 5.26 -0.63
C THR A 58 -2.59 6.70 -0.18
N PHE A 59 -2.53 7.64 -1.12
CA PHE A 59 -2.28 9.04 -0.81
C PHE A 59 -3.60 9.82 -0.76
N TRP A 60 -3.80 10.64 0.27
CA TRP A 60 -4.94 11.52 0.40
C TRP A 60 -4.48 12.96 0.55
N GLU A 61 -5.21 13.89 -0.04
CA GLU A 61 -4.95 15.32 0.09
C GLU A 61 -5.84 15.89 1.19
N THR A 62 -5.23 16.26 2.32
CA THR A 62 -5.92 16.94 3.42
C THR A 62 -5.55 18.40 3.36
N GLY A 63 -6.28 19.18 2.54
CA GLY A 63 -6.22 20.65 2.46
C GLY A 63 -4.88 21.25 2.04
N GLU A 64 -3.86 21.16 2.88
CA GLU A 64 -2.51 21.72 2.67
C GLU A 64 -1.44 20.65 2.42
N HIS A 65 -1.67 19.38 2.79
CA HIS A 65 -0.63 18.35 2.76
C HIS A 65 -1.13 17.00 2.22
N TRP A 66 -0.24 16.34 1.47
CA TRP A 66 -0.41 14.96 1.05
C TRP A 66 -0.06 14.02 2.20
N GLN A 67 -1.03 13.20 2.61
CA GLN A 67 -0.87 12.22 3.67
C GLN A 67 -0.94 10.81 3.08
N ALA A 68 -0.13 9.89 3.62
CA ALA A 68 -0.21 8.47 3.30
C ALA A 68 -1.13 7.76 4.30
N ARG A 69 -2.07 6.95 3.81
CA ARG A 69 -2.98 6.11 4.59
C ARG A 69 -2.90 4.65 4.13
N PRO A 70 -3.14 3.66 4.99
CA PRO A 70 -3.28 2.26 4.57
C PRO A 70 -4.46 2.12 3.60
N GLY A 71 -4.24 1.46 2.47
CA GLY A 71 -5.33 1.13 1.54
C GLY A 71 -6.33 0.15 2.14
N ASP A 72 -7.60 0.23 1.73
CA ASP A 72 -8.68 -0.58 2.31
C ASP A 72 -8.47 -2.10 2.15
N ASP A 73 -7.81 -2.53 1.06
CA ASP A 73 -7.39 -3.92 0.86
C ASP A 73 -6.49 -4.44 2.00
N ARG A 74 -5.59 -3.58 2.51
CA ARG A 74 -4.68 -3.94 3.61
C ARG A 74 -5.40 -3.99 4.96
N LYS A 75 -6.39 -3.13 5.17
CA LYS A 75 -7.28 -3.20 6.35
C LYS A 75 -8.11 -4.47 6.33
N SER A 76 -8.73 -4.80 5.19
CA SER A 76 -9.47 -6.06 5.01
C SER A 76 -8.61 -7.28 5.30
N LYS A 77 -7.36 -7.31 4.81
CA LYS A 77 -6.39 -8.38 5.12
C LYS A 77 -6.06 -8.47 6.61
N LEU A 78 -5.92 -7.34 7.31
CA LEU A 78 -5.72 -7.33 8.76
C LEU A 78 -6.92 -7.95 9.48
N TYR A 79 -8.13 -7.49 9.17
CA TYR A 79 -9.36 -8.02 9.78
C TYR A 79 -9.55 -9.50 9.49
N ASN A 80 -9.27 -9.96 8.27
CA ASN A 80 -9.32 -11.38 7.93
C ASN A 80 -8.31 -12.20 8.73
N LYS A 81 -7.08 -11.69 8.89
CA LYS A 81 -6.04 -12.36 9.70
C LYS A 81 -6.43 -12.45 11.17
N ILE A 82 -7.02 -11.39 11.73
CA ILE A 82 -7.56 -11.40 13.11
C ILE A 82 -8.74 -12.38 13.20
N ARG A 83 -9.64 -12.38 12.22
CA ARG A 83 -10.78 -13.29 12.16
C ARG A 83 -10.34 -14.76 12.12
N GLU A 84 -9.31 -15.08 11.35
CA GLU A 84 -8.74 -16.44 11.30
C GLU A 84 -8.12 -16.86 12.64
N LEU A 85 -7.50 -15.93 13.37
CA LEU A 85 -6.95 -16.20 14.70
C LEU A 85 -8.05 -16.40 15.75
N LEU A 86 -9.16 -15.66 15.62
CA LEU A 86 -10.32 -15.75 16.49
C LEU A 86 -11.32 -16.84 16.08
N CYS A 87 -11.07 -17.58 14.99
CA CYS A 87 -11.93 -18.66 14.54
C CYS A 87 -12.11 -19.70 15.66
N ARG A 88 -13.39 -19.97 16.01
CA ARG A 88 -13.80 -20.83 17.13
C ARG A 88 -13.10 -22.19 17.17
N ARG A 89 -12.82 -22.79 16.01
CA ARG A 89 -12.11 -24.09 15.92
C ARG A 89 -10.65 -24.02 16.38
N LYS A 90 -9.96 -22.88 16.20
CA LYS A 90 -8.55 -22.69 16.59
C LYS A 90 -8.44 -22.06 17.98
N ALA A 91 -9.30 -21.11 18.30
CA ALA A 91 -9.30 -20.40 19.57
C ALA A 91 -9.76 -21.29 20.74
N ALA A 92 -10.70 -22.23 20.53
CA ALA A 92 -11.14 -23.15 21.57
C ALA A 92 -10.10 -24.22 21.93
N ALA A 93 -9.11 -24.46 21.05
CA ALA A 93 -8.04 -25.43 21.26
C ALA A 93 -6.79 -24.83 21.93
N GLN A 94 -6.78 -23.51 22.18
CA GLN A 94 -5.61 -22.81 22.73
C GLN A 94 -6.01 -22.01 23.98
N PRO A 95 -5.08 -21.81 24.93
CA PRO A 95 -5.33 -20.91 26.05
C PRO A 95 -5.51 -19.48 25.55
N LEU A 96 -6.48 -18.77 26.14
CA LEU A 96 -6.87 -17.43 25.74
C LEU A 96 -5.68 -16.45 25.73
N SER A 97 -4.75 -16.59 26.69
CA SER A 97 -3.53 -15.79 26.78
C SER A 97 -2.68 -15.84 25.50
N LEU A 98 -2.52 -17.03 24.92
CA LEU A 98 -1.70 -17.25 23.73
C LEU A 98 -2.38 -16.66 22.47
N VAL A 99 -3.72 -16.74 22.40
CA VAL A 99 -4.51 -16.06 21.37
C VAL A 99 -4.34 -14.55 21.47
N PHE A 100 -4.44 -13.98 22.68
CA PHE A 100 -4.19 -12.55 22.91
C PHE A 100 -2.78 -12.12 22.53
N THR A 101 -1.75 -12.88 22.89
CA THR A 101 -0.36 -12.57 22.49
C THR A 101 -0.20 -12.55 20.98
N LYS A 102 -0.77 -13.54 20.27
CA LYS A 102 -0.73 -13.61 18.79
C LYS A 102 -1.43 -12.42 18.14
N VAL A 103 -2.62 -12.07 18.61
CA VAL A 103 -3.36 -10.90 18.09
C VAL A 103 -2.55 -9.62 18.33
N ASN A 104 -2.01 -9.44 19.53
CA ASN A 104 -1.21 -8.26 19.87
C ASN A 104 0.07 -8.16 19.01
N GLN A 105 0.73 -9.27 18.72
CA GLN A 105 1.88 -9.30 17.78
C GLN A 105 1.50 -8.86 16.37
N VAL A 106 0.36 -9.34 15.85
CA VAL A 106 -0.14 -8.95 14.52
C VAL A 106 -0.47 -7.46 14.47
N VAL A 107 -1.20 -6.96 15.47
CA VAL A 107 -1.58 -5.54 15.56
C VAL A 107 -0.33 -4.66 15.70
N ARG A 108 0.61 -4.98 16.60
CA ARG A 108 1.86 -4.24 16.76
C ARG A 108 2.69 -4.19 15.48
N GLY A 109 2.83 -5.32 14.80
CA GLY A 109 3.55 -5.37 13.52
C GLY A 109 2.89 -4.50 12.45
N TRP A 110 1.56 -4.51 12.39
CA TRP A 110 0.79 -3.68 11.48
C TRP A 110 0.95 -2.18 11.79
N ILE A 111 0.79 -1.79 13.06
CA ILE A 111 0.99 -0.42 13.51
C ILE A 111 2.39 0.07 13.17
N ASN A 112 3.43 -0.73 13.47
CA ASN A 112 4.82 -0.33 13.20
C ASN A 112 5.09 -0.09 11.70
N TYR A 113 4.48 -0.88 10.82
CA TYR A 113 4.61 -0.71 9.38
C TYR A 113 3.87 0.55 8.88
N PHE A 114 2.63 0.76 9.36
CA PHE A 114 1.79 1.88 8.90
C PHE A 114 2.02 3.19 9.65
N LYS A 115 2.85 3.21 10.70
CA LYS A 115 3.22 4.39 11.49
C LYS A 115 3.84 5.51 10.66
N ILE A 116 4.39 5.19 9.49
CA ILE A 116 4.98 6.15 8.54
C ILE A 116 3.88 7.04 7.92
N GLY A 117 2.67 6.51 7.74
CA GLY A 117 1.51 7.32 7.37
C GLY A 117 0.97 8.01 8.62
N ASN A 118 0.57 9.28 8.52
CA ASN A 118 -0.05 10.01 9.62
C ASN A 118 -1.47 9.46 9.85
N CYS A 119 -1.55 8.26 10.43
CA CYS A 119 -2.79 7.54 10.70
C CYS A 119 -3.24 7.78 12.14
N GLN A 120 -2.85 8.91 12.74
CA GLN A 120 -3.05 9.21 14.15
C GLN A 120 -4.54 9.20 14.56
N GLU A 121 -5.45 9.53 13.64
CA GLU A 121 -6.90 9.42 13.83
C GLU A 121 -7.44 7.99 13.74
N GLU A 122 -6.77 7.10 13.00
CA GLU A 122 -7.26 5.75 12.70
C GLU A 122 -6.83 4.71 13.75
N TYR A 123 -5.77 5.01 14.52
CA TYR A 123 -5.34 4.18 15.66
C TYR A 123 -6.30 4.25 16.86
N THR A 124 -7.09 5.32 16.99
CA THR A 124 -8.03 5.51 18.11
C THR A 124 -9.24 4.56 18.03
N LEU A 125 -9.50 3.97 16.86
CA LEU A 125 -10.65 3.09 16.61
C LEU A 125 -10.32 1.58 16.69
N ILE A 126 -9.08 1.22 17.09
CA ILE A 126 -8.63 -0.16 17.24
C ILE A 126 -8.56 -0.57 18.72
#